data_AF-A0A2M8ES42-F1
#
_entry.id   AF-A0A2M8ES42-F1
#
_cell.length_a   1.000
_cell.length_b   1.000
_cell.length_c   1.000
_cell.angle_alpha   90.00
_cell.angle_beta   90.00
_cell.angle_gamma   90.00
#
_symmetry.space_group_name_H-M   'P 1'
#
loop_
_entity.id
_entity.type
_entity.pdbx_description
1 polymer ?
#
loop_
_entity_poly.entity_id
_entity_poly.type
_entity_poly.pdbx_seq_one_letter_code
_entity_poly.pdbx_strand_id
1 'polypeptide(L)'
;MARRIIGFTILIIGISLIINLSRDILKLLKAGNRIKLAEQKVSQLEKEQKEILEKHQYYQSEEFIEEEARNKLGFSRPGETVVILPPNIPQILGREEEKPAEEIPNWKKWFKLFF
;
A
#
# COMPACT_ATOMS: atom_id res chain seq x y z
N MET A 1 -61.32 22.92 33.97
CA MET A 1 -60.84 22.54 32.62
C MET A 1 -59.59 23.30 32.17
N ALA A 2 -59.53 24.63 32.30
CA ALA A 2 -58.41 25.45 31.81
C ALA A 2 -57.00 25.01 32.27
N ARG A 3 -56.79 24.65 33.56
CA ARG A 3 -55.48 24.18 34.06
C ARG A 3 -54.99 22.90 33.39
N ARG A 4 -55.90 22.00 33.00
CA ARG A 4 -55.55 20.76 32.27
C ARG A 4 -55.16 21.06 30.83
N ILE A 5 -55.90 21.97 30.17
CA ILE A 5 -55.60 22.42 28.80
C ILE A 5 -54.22 23.07 28.74
N ILE A 6 -53.90 23.98 29.68
CA ILE A 6 -52.58 24.64 29.75
C ILE A 6 -51.45 23.62 29.92
N GLY A 7 -51.65 22.60 30.76
CA GLY A 7 -50.69 21.50 30.92
C GLY A 7 -50.46 20.72 29.62
N PHE A 8 -51.53 20.40 28.88
CA PHE A 8 -51.41 19.73 27.58
C PHE A 8 -50.71 20.61 26.53
N THR A 9 -50.99 21.91 26.49
CA THR A 9 -50.31 22.84 25.57
C THR A 9 -48.82 22.91 25.85
N ILE A 10 -48.41 23.01 27.11
CA ILE A 10 -46.99 23.01 27.50
C ILE A 10 -46.33 21.68 27.13
N LEU A 11 -47.02 20.55 27.35
CA LEU A 11 -46.52 19.23 26.99
C LEU A 11 -46.28 19.09 25.48
N ILE A 12 -47.22 19.55 24.64
CA ILE A 12 -47.10 19.54 23.18
C ILE A 12 -45.92 20.41 22.71
N ILE A 13 -45.77 21.61 23.29
CA ILE A 13 -44.65 22.49 22.97
C ILE A 13 -43.32 21.85 23.38
N GLY A 14 -43.25 21.24 24.57
CA GLY A 14 -42.07 20.52 25.04
C GLY A 14 -41.67 19.37 24.12
N ILE A 15 -42.63 18.54 23.70
CA ILE A 15 -42.40 17.45 22.75
C ILE A 15 -41.93 18.00 21.39
N SER A 16 -42.55 19.06 20.89
CA SER A 16 -42.16 19.69 19.62
C SER A 16 -40.71 20.20 19.66
N LEU A 17 -40.31 20.85 20.75
CA LEU A 17 -38.94 21.31 20.98
C LEU A 17 -37.95 20.15 20.99
N ILE A 18 -38.25 19.07 21.71
CA ILE A 18 -37.39 17.88 21.78
C ILE A 18 -37.17 17.28 20.39
N ILE A 19 -38.23 17.17 19.58
CA ILE A 19 -38.14 16.62 18.21
C ILE A 19 -37.28 17.51 17.32
N ASN A 20 -37.46 18.83 17.40
CA ASN A 20 -36.68 19.78 16.59
C ASN A 20 -35.20 19.76 16.97
N LEU A 21 -34.89 19.85 18.26
CA LEU A 21 -33.50 19.79 18.74
C LEU A 21 -32.83 18.46 18.37
N SER A 22 -33.54 17.34 18.50
CA SER A 22 -33.01 16.03 18.12
C SER A 22 -32.67 15.96 16.64
N ARG A 23 -33.54 16.51 15.77
CA ARG A 23 -33.28 16.58 14.33
C ARG A 23 -32.06 17.43 14.00
N ASP A 24 -31.90 18.55 14.67
CA ASP A 24 -30.79 19.47 14.39
C ASP A 24 -29.45 18.93 14.92
N ILE A 25 -29.44 18.27 16.08
CA ILE A 25 -28.27 17.54 16.57
C ILE A 25 -27.84 16.47 15.56
N LEU A 26 -28.79 15.69 15.02
CA LEU A 26 -28.47 14.67 14.02
C LEU A 26 -27.92 15.27 12.71
N LYS A 27 -28.42 16.44 12.28
CA LYS A 27 -27.88 17.16 11.12
C LYS A 27 -26.45 17.63 11.36
N LEU A 28 -26.18 18.21 12.53
CA LEU A 28 -24.86 18.68 12.92
C LEU A 28 -23.83 17.53 12.95
N LEU A 29 -24.20 16.40 13.56
CA LEU A 29 -23.34 15.21 13.57
C LEU A 29 -23.06 14.68 12.15
N LYS A 30 -24.08 14.63 11.29
CA LYS A 30 -23.90 14.24 9.88
C LYS A 30 -23.00 15.23 9.12
N ALA A 31 -23.11 16.52 9.37
CA ALA A 31 -22.24 17.54 8.76
C ALA A 31 -20.78 17.36 9.22
N GLY A 32 -20.54 17.15 10.52
CA GLY A 32 -19.19 16.86 11.04
C GLY A 32 -18.59 15.60 10.42
N ASN A 33 -19.37 14.53 10.29
CA ASN A 33 -18.90 13.30 9.64
C ASN A 33 -18.57 13.52 8.16
N ARG A 34 -19.34 14.34 7.43
CA ARG A 34 -19.04 14.68 6.03
C ARG A 34 -17.72 15.44 5.90
N ILE A 35 -17.44 16.39 6.79
CA ILE A 35 -16.17 17.13 6.81
C ILE A 35 -15.02 16.16 7.07
N LYS A 36 -15.13 15.32 8.11
CA LYS A 36 -14.10 14.34 8.44
C LYS A 36 -13.81 13.37 7.29
N LEU A 37 -14.84 12.88 6.61
CA LEU A 37 -14.67 12.01 5.44
C LEU A 37 -14.02 12.74 4.26
N ALA A 38 -14.38 14.01 4.04
CA ALA A 38 -13.75 14.83 3.00
C ALA A 38 -12.26 15.08 3.30
N GLU A 39 -11.91 15.43 4.54
CA GLU A 39 -10.52 15.61 4.98
C GLU A 39 -9.71 14.31 4.82
N GLN A 40 -10.27 13.17 5.22
CA GLN A 40 -9.64 11.86 5.02
C GLN A 40 -9.39 11.58 3.54
N LYS A 41 -10.37 11.89 2.68
CA LYS A 41 -10.24 11.69 1.23
C LYS A 41 -9.17 12.59 0.63
N VAL A 42 -9.09 13.86 1.06
CA VAL A 42 -8.03 14.79 0.61
C VAL A 42 -6.66 14.25 1.03
N SER A 43 -6.49 13.85 2.29
CA SER A 43 -5.22 13.30 2.77
C SER A 43 -4.80 12.02 2.04
N GLN A 44 -5.75 11.15 1.67
CA GLN A 44 -5.47 9.96 0.86
C GLN A 44 -5.01 10.35 -0.55
N LEU A 45 -5.73 11.26 -1.21
CA LEU A 45 -5.38 11.73 -2.56
C LEU A 45 -4.03 12.43 -2.60
N GLU A 46 -3.66 13.21 -1.58
CA GLU A 46 -2.35 13.85 -1.48
C GLU A 46 -1.21 12.82 -1.37
N LYS A 47 -1.43 11.74 -0.61
CA LYS A 47 -0.46 10.62 -0.52
C LYS A 47 -0.34 9.90 -1.85
N GLU A 48 -1.46 9.55 -2.48
CA GLU A 48 -1.47 8.91 -3.79
C GLU A 48 -0.77 9.78 -4.84
N GLN A 49 -1.04 11.09 -4.85
CA GLN A 49 -0.38 12.03 -5.74
C GLN A 49 1.13 12.03 -5.53
N LYS A 50 1.59 12.07 -4.27
CA LYS A 50 3.02 12.04 -3.96
C LYS A 50 3.68 10.75 -4.44
N GLU A 51 3.08 9.59 -4.16
CA GLU A 51 3.61 8.29 -4.61
C GLU A 51 3.67 8.19 -6.14
N ILE A 52 2.65 8.71 -6.83
CA ILE A 52 2.62 8.72 -8.29
C ILE A 52 3.73 9.64 -8.84
N LEU A 53 3.94 10.80 -8.24
CA LEU A 53 5.00 11.73 -8.65
C LEU A 53 6.39 11.14 -8.44
N GLU A 54 6.62 10.46 -7.31
CA GLU A 54 7.89 9.78 -7.04
C GLU A 54 8.16 8.67 -8.06
N LYS A 55 7.17 7.83 -8.36
CA LYS A 55 7.28 6.80 -9.41
C LYS A 55 7.52 7.40 -10.79
N HIS A 56 6.82 8.48 -11.11
CA HIS A 56 6.99 9.17 -12.38
C HIS A 56 8.40 9.72 -12.54
N GLN A 57 8.95 10.36 -11.49
CA GLN A 57 10.33 10.82 -11.49
C GLN A 57 11.33 9.67 -11.65
N TYR A 58 11.11 8.56 -10.95
CA TYR A 58 11.93 7.36 -11.09
C TYR A 58 11.89 6.80 -12.51
N TYR A 59 10.72 6.67 -13.13
CA TYR A 59 10.61 6.18 -14.51
C TYR A 59 11.20 7.13 -15.56
N GLN A 60 11.33 8.42 -15.25
CA GLN A 60 12.02 9.38 -16.09
C GLN A 60 13.54 9.41 -15.86
N SER A 61 14.03 8.76 -14.80
CA SER A 61 15.46 8.73 -14.51
C SER A 61 16.24 7.97 -15.58
N GLU A 62 17.47 8.41 -15.84
CA GLU A 62 18.38 7.74 -16.77
C GLU A 62 18.66 6.30 -16.34
N GLU A 63 18.71 6.04 -15.04
CA GLU A 63 18.94 4.70 -14.46
C GLU A 63 17.83 3.72 -14.85
N PHE A 64 16.57 4.12 -14.73
CA PHE A 64 15.44 3.27 -15.14
C PHE A 64 15.41 3.06 -16.67
N ILE A 65 15.66 4.12 -17.44
CA ILE A 65 15.70 4.03 -18.91
C ILE A 65 16.81 3.08 -19.35
N GLU A 66 17.98 3.17 -18.73
CA GLU A 66 19.11 2.30 -19.02
C GLU A 66 18.84 0.85 -18.60
N GLU A 67 18.30 0.63 -17.40
CA GLU A 67 17.93 -0.71 -16.93
C GLU A 67 16.94 -1.38 -17.89
N GLU A 68 15.89 -0.66 -18.30
CA GLU A 68 14.90 -1.16 -19.25
C GLU A 68 15.52 -1.41 -20.64
N ALA A 69 16.40 -0.52 -21.12
CA ALA A 69 17.11 -0.72 -22.38
C ALA A 69 18.03 -1.95 -22.35
N ARG A 70 18.76 -2.16 -21.24
CA ARG A 70 19.63 -3.33 -21.05
C ARG A 70 18.80 -4.62 -20.96
N ASN A 71 17.77 -4.63 -20.11
CA ASN A 71 17.00 -5.83 -19.80
C ASN A 71 16.05 -6.25 -20.91
N LYS A 72 15.37 -5.29 -21.57
CA LYS A 72 14.35 -5.61 -22.59
C LYS A 72 14.88 -5.57 -24.01
N LEU A 73 15.82 -4.68 -24.30
CA LEU A 73 16.33 -4.48 -25.65
C LEU A 73 17.72 -5.10 -25.85
N GLY A 74 18.33 -5.63 -24.78
CA GLY A 74 19.70 -6.14 -24.84
C GLY A 74 20.70 -5.05 -25.22
N PHE A 75 20.37 -3.79 -24.98
CA PHE A 75 21.16 -2.65 -25.41
C PHE A 75 22.41 -2.54 -24.55
N SER A 76 23.58 -2.39 -25.17
CA SER A 76 24.86 -2.19 -24.49
C SER A 76 25.51 -0.89 -24.95
N ARG A 77 26.25 -0.24 -24.06
CA ARG A 77 26.93 1.03 -24.40
C ARG A 77 28.09 0.78 -25.39
N PRO A 78 28.53 1.81 -26.16
CA PRO A 78 29.72 1.70 -27.00
C PRO A 78 30.93 1.28 -26.15
N GLY A 79 31.53 0.13 -26.45
CA GLY A 79 32.65 -0.45 -25.70
C GLY A 79 32.28 -1.57 -24.72
N GLU A 80 30.99 -1.89 -24.54
CA GLU A 80 30.54 -3.05 -23.77
C GLU A 80 30.37 -4.28 -24.69
N THR A 81 30.85 -5.44 -24.23
CA THR A 81 30.72 -6.72 -24.94
C THR A 81 29.56 -7.52 -24.34
N VAL A 82 28.51 -7.77 -25.13
CA VAL A 82 27.41 -8.66 -24.75
C VAL A 82 27.91 -10.10 -24.79
N VAL A 83 27.94 -10.77 -23.64
CA VAL A 83 28.35 -12.18 -23.54
C VAL A 83 27.09 -13.06 -23.46
N ILE A 84 26.85 -13.84 -24.51
CA ILE A 84 25.79 -14.85 -24.52
C ILE A 84 26.40 -16.15 -24.02
N LEU A 85 25.95 -16.60 -22.84
CA LEU A 85 26.45 -17.82 -22.24
C LEU A 85 25.68 -19.04 -22.78
N PRO A 86 26.37 -20.11 -23.20
CA PRO A 86 25.71 -21.32 -23.67
C PRO A 86 25.05 -22.05 -22.48
N PRO A 87 23.95 -22.79 -22.69
CA PRO A 87 23.13 -23.34 -21.59
C PRO A 87 23.87 -24.33 -20.67
N ASN A 88 25.04 -24.81 -21.10
CA ASN A 88 25.90 -25.77 -20.41
C ASN A 88 27.05 -25.12 -19.60
N ILE A 89 26.88 -23.86 -19.16
CA ILE A 89 27.85 -23.15 -18.28
C ILE A 89 28.34 -24.00 -17.10
N PRO A 90 27.46 -24.72 -16.35
CA PRO A 90 27.90 -25.51 -15.20
C PRO A 90 28.90 -26.59 -15.60
N GLN A 91 28.65 -27.30 -16.71
CA GLN A 91 29.52 -28.35 -17.22
C GLN A 91 30.84 -27.78 -17.78
N ILE A 92 30.83 -26.58 -18.38
CA ILE A 92 32.03 -25.91 -18.92
C ILE A 92 32.94 -25.38 -17.80
N LEU A 93 32.36 -24.87 -16.71
CA LEU A 93 33.10 -24.36 -15.55
C LEU A 93 33.60 -25.46 -14.60
N GLY A 94 33.38 -26.74 -14.92
CA GLY A 94 33.75 -27.86 -14.05
C GLY A 94 32.99 -27.85 -12.72
N ARG A 95 31.84 -27.16 -12.63
CA ARG A 95 30.93 -27.35 -11.50
C ARG A 95 30.22 -28.67 -11.73
N GLU A 96 30.67 -29.71 -11.03
CA GLU A 96 29.83 -30.88 -10.80
C GLU A 96 28.45 -30.37 -10.35
N GLU A 97 27.39 -30.85 -10.99
CA GLU A 97 26.04 -30.66 -10.47
C GLU A 97 26.09 -31.07 -9.00
N GLU A 98 25.86 -30.13 -8.08
CA GLU A 98 25.77 -30.42 -6.66
C GLU A 98 24.67 -31.46 -6.53
N LYS A 99 25.08 -32.72 -6.32
CA LYS A 99 24.17 -33.80 -5.96
C LYS A 99 23.28 -33.26 -4.85
N PRO A 100 21.95 -33.40 -4.94
CA PRO A 100 21.04 -32.86 -3.94
C PRO A 100 21.59 -33.22 -2.57
N ALA A 101 22.01 -32.20 -1.83
CA ALA A 101 22.71 -32.38 -0.58
C ALA A 101 21.81 -33.24 0.30
N GLU A 102 22.32 -34.40 0.76
CA GLU A 102 21.60 -35.24 1.71
C GLU A 102 21.00 -34.33 2.79
N GLU A 103 19.70 -34.46 3.05
CA GLU A 103 18.99 -33.68 4.08
C GLU A 103 19.46 -34.11 5.48
N ILE A 104 20.72 -33.84 5.79
CA ILE A 104 21.27 -34.02 7.13
C ILE A 104 20.88 -32.82 7.99
N PRO A 105 20.44 -33.04 9.24
CA PRO A 105 20.16 -31.97 10.19
C PRO A 105 21.36 -31.02 10.36
N ASN A 106 21.09 -29.73 10.57
CA ASN A 106 22.13 -28.69 10.62
C ASN A 106 23.24 -28.99 11.65
N TRP A 107 22.92 -29.56 12.82
CA TRP A 107 23.93 -29.91 13.84
C TRP A 107 24.97 -30.92 13.34
N LYS A 108 24.57 -31.87 12.49
CA LYS A 108 25.46 -32.89 11.92
C LYS A 108 26.39 -32.28 10.86
N LYS A 109 25.90 -31.26 10.13
CA LYS A 109 26.72 -30.45 9.22
C LYS A 109 27.81 -29.71 9.98
N TRP A 110 27.46 -29.05 11.09
CA TRP A 110 28.42 -28.35 11.95
C TRP A 110 29.43 -29.31 12.57
N PHE A 111 29.01 -30.47 13.07
CA PHE A 111 29.96 -31.44 13.63
C PHE A 111 31.00 -31.89 12.61
N LYS A 112 30.58 -32.26 11.39
CA LYS A 112 31.48 -32.68 10.29
C LYS A 112 32.44 -31.56 9.83
N LEU A 113 32.04 -30.30 9.97
CA LEU A 113 32.86 -29.16 9.56
C LEU A 113 33.98 -28.83 10.55
N PHE A 114 33.75 -29.09 11.84
CA PHE A 114 34.61 -28.62 12.92
C PHE A 114 35.33 -29.74 13.70
N PHE A 115 35.00 -31.00 13.46
CA PHE A 115 35.62 -32.18 14.08
C PHE A 115 35.90 -33.26 13.02
#